data_AF-F3C4G0-F1
#
_entry.id   AF-F3C4G0-F1
#
_cell.length_a   1.000
_cell.length_b   1.000
_cell.length_c   1.000
_cell.angle_alpha   90.00
_cell.angle_beta   90.00
_cell.angle_gamma   90.00
#
_symmetry.space_group_name_H-M   'P 1'
#
loop_
_entity.id
_entity.type
_entity.pdbx_description
1 polymer ?
#
loop_
_entity_poly.entity_id
_entity_poly.type
_entity_poly.pdbx_seq_one_letter_code
_entity_poly.pdbx_strand_id
1 'polypeptide(L)'
;MKVDDSRFFSFLKERIGLDVTSVGEAIIERALRQRATAAHCPDSDAYWHLLVSSPQEQQALIEAVIVPETWFFRYPESFVTLGMLARERIASLAGVRPLRILSLPCSTGEEPYSIAMALFDAGVDARQFKVDAIDISPVSIAKAEHGIYGKNSF
;
A
#
# COMPACT_ATOMS: atom_id res chain seq x y z
N MET A 1 23.06 16.20 -8.47
CA MET A 1 21.74 16.34 -9.12
C MET A 1 21.01 17.47 -8.41
N LYS A 2 20.69 18.59 -9.07
CA LYS A 2 19.83 19.61 -8.45
C LYS A 2 18.44 19.00 -8.35
N VAL A 3 17.90 18.96 -7.13
CA VAL A 3 16.75 18.13 -6.78
C VAL A 3 15.42 18.90 -6.87
N ASP A 4 15.50 20.16 -7.28
CA ASP A 4 14.35 21.06 -7.47
C ASP A 4 13.72 20.93 -8.87
N ASP A 5 13.77 19.72 -9.45
CA ASP A 5 13.21 19.49 -10.77
C ASP A 5 11.72 19.13 -10.65
N SER A 6 10.90 20.18 -10.69
CA SER A 6 9.44 20.17 -10.58
C SER A 6 8.73 19.14 -11.48
N ARG A 7 9.40 18.67 -12.54
CA ARG A 7 8.89 17.63 -13.44
C ARG A 7 8.70 16.28 -12.74
N PHE A 8 9.63 15.85 -11.89
CA PHE A 8 9.50 14.58 -11.15
C PHE A 8 8.39 14.64 -10.12
N PHE A 9 8.28 15.77 -9.43
CA PHE A 9 7.21 16.02 -8.47
C PHE A 9 5.83 16.01 -9.14
N SER A 10 5.71 16.66 -10.30
CA SER A 10 4.48 16.67 -11.10
C SER A 10 4.12 15.26 -11.59
N PHE A 11 5.11 14.51 -12.07
CA PHE A 11 4.94 13.13 -12.51
C PHE A 11 4.41 12.23 -11.39
N LEU A 12 5.03 12.29 -10.20
CA LEU A 12 4.60 11.51 -9.04
C LEU A 12 3.18 11.92 -8.63
N LYS A 13 2.91 13.23 -8.50
CA LYS A 13 1.57 13.73 -8.16
C LYS A 13 0.49 13.23 -9.12
N GLU A 14 0.76 13.21 -10.42
CA GLU A 14 -0.19 12.71 -11.43
C GLU A 14 -0.40 11.19 -11.33
N ARG A 15 0.67 10.42 -11.06
CA ARG A 15 0.61 8.95 -11.10
C ARG A 15 0.10 8.31 -9.82
N ILE A 16 0.47 8.84 -8.65
CA ILE A 16 0.17 8.21 -7.37
C ILE A 16 -0.71 9.08 -6.48
N GLY A 17 -1.08 10.29 -6.94
CA GLY A 17 -1.93 11.20 -6.18
C GLY A 17 -1.28 11.76 -4.91
N LEU A 18 0.00 11.48 -4.67
CA LEU A 18 0.69 11.96 -3.47
C LEU A 18 1.02 13.44 -3.61
N ASP A 19 0.56 14.22 -2.63
CA ASP A 19 1.08 15.55 -2.43
C ASP A 19 2.50 15.44 -1.86
N VAL A 20 3.46 16.07 -2.53
CA VAL A 20 4.88 16.13 -2.18
C VAL A 20 5.08 16.60 -0.74
N THR A 21 4.21 17.49 -0.28
CA THR A 21 4.21 18.00 1.10
C THR A 21 3.88 16.92 2.15
N SER A 22 3.12 15.89 1.77
CA SER A 22 2.72 14.78 2.65
C SER A 22 3.76 13.66 2.71
N VAL A 23 4.51 13.45 1.62
CA VAL A 23 5.60 12.46 1.57
C VAL A 23 6.90 13.03 2.16
N GLY A 24 7.10 14.34 2.00
CA GLY A 24 8.34 15.02 2.36
C GLY A 24 9.34 14.99 1.21
N GLU A 25 9.79 16.18 0.80
CA GLU A 25 10.71 16.38 -0.32
C GLU A 25 11.96 15.48 -0.20
N ALA A 26 12.53 15.37 1.01
CA ALA A 26 13.73 14.58 1.29
C ALA A 26 13.59 13.09 0.90
N ILE A 27 12.40 12.49 1.03
CA ILE A 27 12.15 11.09 0.65
C ILE A 27 12.19 10.97 -0.87
N ILE A 28 11.50 11.87 -1.58
CA ILE A 28 11.47 11.90 -3.04
C ILE A 28 12.88 12.16 -3.58
N GLU A 29 13.61 13.10 -3.00
CA GLU A 29 15.00 13.37 -3.38
C GLU A 29 15.88 12.12 -3.28
N ARG A 30 15.75 11.40 -2.17
CA ARG A 30 16.51 10.18 -1.90
C ARG A 30 16.13 9.09 -2.89
N ALA A 31 14.84 8.90 -3.15
CA ALA A 31 14.32 7.95 -4.12
C ALA A 31 14.88 8.24 -5.53
N LEU A 32 14.81 9.49 -5.98
CA LEU A 32 15.33 9.92 -7.27
C LEU A 32 16.84 9.66 -7.38
N ARG A 33 17.63 10.02 -6.37
CA ARG A 33 19.08 9.76 -6.35
C ARG A 33 19.38 8.26 -6.41
N GLN A 34 18.67 7.45 -5.63
CA GLN A 34 18.85 6.01 -5.58
C GLN A 34 18.52 5.37 -6.94
N ARG A 35 17.39 5.76 -7.55
CA ARG A 35 16.95 5.24 -8.83
C ARG A 35 17.85 5.67 -9.99
N ALA A 36 18.20 6.95 -10.08
CA ALA A 36 19.12 7.44 -11.11
C ALA A 36 20.48 6.72 -11.06
N THR A 37 20.98 6.45 -9.84
CA THR A 37 22.21 5.67 -9.65
C THR A 37 22.03 4.22 -10.09
N ALA A 38 20.94 3.56 -9.69
CA ALA A 38 20.66 2.17 -10.08
C ALA A 38 20.47 2.00 -11.60
N ALA A 39 19.90 3.02 -12.26
CA ALA A 39 19.72 3.07 -13.70
C ALA A 39 20.96 3.53 -14.47
N HIS A 40 22.08 3.85 -13.78
CA HIS A 40 23.32 4.34 -14.37
C HIS A 40 23.13 5.63 -15.18
N CYS A 41 22.19 6.48 -14.79
CA CYS A 41 21.94 7.76 -15.44
C CYS A 41 22.94 8.82 -14.94
N PRO A 42 23.68 9.50 -15.84
CA PRO A 42 24.71 10.46 -15.46
C PRO A 42 24.15 11.75 -14.85
N ASP A 43 22.90 12.11 -15.18
CA ASP A 43 22.23 13.32 -14.73
C ASP A 43 20.69 13.14 -14.68
N SER A 44 20.01 14.19 -14.23
CA SER A 44 18.55 14.22 -14.09
C SER A 44 17.81 14.16 -15.42
N ASP A 45 18.35 14.74 -16.49
CA ASP A 45 17.69 14.76 -17.80
C ASP A 45 17.73 13.37 -18.45
N ALA A 46 18.88 12.70 -18.38
CA ALA A 46 19.02 11.30 -18.80
C ALA A 46 18.07 10.39 -18.01
N TYR A 47 17.96 10.59 -16.70
CA TYR A 47 17.01 9.84 -15.88
C TYR A 47 15.55 10.15 -16.24
N TRP A 48 15.22 11.42 -16.49
CA TRP A 48 13.87 11.83 -16.91
C TRP A 48 13.46 11.18 -18.23
N HIS A 49 14.35 11.16 -19.22
CA HIS A 49 14.09 10.49 -20.52
C HIS A 49 13.82 8.99 -20.36
N LEU A 50 14.58 8.31 -19.50
CA LEU A 50 14.33 6.90 -19.17
C LEU A 50 12.98 6.74 -18.44
N LEU A 51 12.71 7.57 -17.44
CA LEU A 51 11.49 7.51 -16.63
C LEU A 51 10.24 7.64 -17.51
N VAL A 52 10.18 8.62 -18.42
CA VAL A 52 9.00 8.83 -19.26
C VAL A 52 8.80 7.70 -20.28
N SER A 53 9.87 7.02 -20.69
CA SER A 53 9.82 5.96 -21.71
C SER A 53 9.71 4.53 -21.17
N SER A 54 9.95 4.32 -19.86
CA SER A 54 9.96 2.98 -19.24
C SER A 54 8.92 2.84 -18.12
N PRO A 55 7.81 2.11 -18.35
CA PRO A 55 6.84 1.78 -17.29
C PRO A 55 7.48 1.08 -16.09
N GLN A 56 8.51 0.26 -16.33
CA GLN A 56 9.25 -0.42 -15.27
C GLN A 56 9.99 0.56 -14.38
N GLU A 57 10.65 1.58 -14.95
CA GLU A 57 11.33 2.60 -14.15
C GLU A 57 10.34 3.51 -13.43
N GLN A 58 9.19 3.80 -14.04
CA GLN A 58 8.09 4.53 -13.37
C GLN A 58 7.64 3.79 -12.10
N GLN A 59 7.35 2.49 -12.23
CA GLN A 59 6.98 1.68 -11.06
C GLN A 59 8.12 1.65 -10.04
N ALA A 60 9.37 1.47 -10.46
CA ALA A 60 10.49 1.39 -9.55
C ALA A 60 10.74 2.70 -8.77
N LEU A 61 10.47 3.86 -9.39
CA LEU A 61 10.49 5.15 -8.69
C LEU A 61 9.33 5.26 -7.70
N ILE A 62 8.12 4.85 -8.08
CA ILE A 62 6.96 4.83 -7.19
C ILE A 62 7.24 3.98 -5.94
N GLU A 63 7.78 2.77 -6.12
CA GLU A 63 8.17 1.88 -5.01
C GLU A 63 9.25 2.49 -4.10
N ALA A 64 10.16 3.29 -4.65
CA ALA A 64 11.21 3.94 -3.88
C ALA A 64 10.68 5.13 -3.05
N VAL A 65 9.54 5.69 -3.42
CA VAL A 65 8.90 6.83 -2.75
C VAL A 65 7.89 6.36 -1.69
N ILE A 66 7.19 5.25 -1.94
CA ILE A 66 6.24 4.69 -0.98
C ILE A 66 7.01 4.13 0.21
N VAL A 67 6.61 4.53 1.42
CA VAL A 67 7.14 3.98 2.67
C VAL A 67 6.17 2.89 3.15
N PRO A 68 6.53 1.59 3.04
CA PRO A 68 5.68 0.53 3.53
C PRO A 68 5.86 0.40 5.04
N GLU A 69 5.03 1.09 5.82
CA GLU A 69 4.90 0.84 7.26
C GLU A 69 3.52 0.30 7.58
N THR A 70 3.46 -0.99 7.87
CA THR A 70 2.26 -1.68 8.36
C THR A 70 2.68 -2.80 9.31
N TRP A 71 1.80 -3.13 10.25
CA TRP A 71 1.98 -4.23 11.20
C TRP A 71 0.61 -4.75 11.62
N PHE A 72 0.58 -5.98 12.12
CA PHE A 72 -0.64 -6.64 12.57
C PHE A 72 -1.29 -5.84 13.69
N PHE A 73 -2.62 -5.73 13.63
CA PHE A 73 -3.43 -5.06 14.64
C PHE A 73 -2.94 -3.65 15.01
N ARG A 74 -2.50 -2.86 14.02
CA ARG A 74 -1.94 -1.51 14.25
C ARG A 74 -2.76 -0.62 15.19
N TYR A 75 -4.08 -0.71 15.09
CA TYR A 75 -5.04 -0.07 16.00
C TYR A 75 -6.01 -1.13 16.56
N PRO A 76 -5.64 -1.84 17.64
CA PRO A 76 -6.38 -3.01 18.12
C PRO A 76 -7.88 -2.73 18.39
N GLU A 77 -8.20 -1.57 18.93
CA GLU A 77 -9.57 -1.14 19.26
C GLU A 77 -10.46 -1.03 18.01
N SER A 78 -9.87 -0.67 16.86
CA SER A 78 -10.57 -0.63 15.58
C SER A 78 -11.03 -2.03 15.15
N PHE A 79 -10.23 -3.06 15.41
CA PHE A 79 -10.57 -4.45 15.07
C PHE A 79 -11.63 -5.04 15.99
N VAL A 80 -11.63 -4.69 17.27
CA VAL A 80 -12.71 -5.04 18.21
C VAL A 80 -14.04 -4.44 17.73
N THR A 81 -14.02 -3.14 17.38
CA THR A 81 -15.20 -2.43 16.88
C THR A 81 -15.68 -3.01 15.55
N LEU A 82 -14.75 -3.33 14.64
CA LEU A 82 -15.05 -3.98 13.37
C LEU A 82 -15.79 -5.31 13.56
N GLY A 83 -15.34 -6.17 14.50
CA GLY A 83 -15.99 -7.45 14.78
C GLY A 83 -17.45 -7.27 15.22
N MET A 84 -17.73 -6.29 16.10
CA MET A 84 -19.10 -5.97 16.53
C MET A 84 -19.97 -5.51 15.36
N LEU A 85 -19.51 -4.51 14.60
CA LEU A 85 -20.24 -3.95 13.46
C LEU A 85 -20.46 -4.98 12.34
N ALA A 86 -19.49 -5.87 12.11
CA ALA A 86 -19.59 -6.93 11.12
C ALA A 86 -20.72 -7.89 11.45
N ARG A 87 -20.88 -8.30 12.72
CA ARG A 87 -21.97 -9.18 13.14
C ARG A 87 -23.35 -8.54 12.95
N GLU A 88 -23.50 -7.29 13.34
CA GLU A 88 -24.73 -6.53 13.13
C GLU A 88 -25.07 -6.44 11.63
N ARG A 89 -24.05 -6.14 10.82
CA ARG A 89 -24.23 -6.03 9.37
C ARG A 89 -24.59 -7.36 8.75
N ILE A 90 -23.94 -8.47 9.13
CA ILE A 90 -24.23 -9.81 8.62
C ILE A 90 -25.65 -10.24 8.98
N ALA A 91 -26.11 -9.97 10.21
CA ALA A 91 -27.49 -10.23 10.60
C ALA A 91 -28.48 -9.47 9.71
N SER A 92 -28.21 -8.19 9.40
CA SER A 92 -29.04 -7.38 8.51
C SER A 92 -29.04 -7.86 7.05
N LEU A 93 -27.97 -8.54 6.61
CA LEU A 93 -27.86 -9.11 5.26
C LEU A 93 -28.66 -10.42 5.11
N ALA A 94 -29.07 -11.05 6.22
CA ALA A 94 -29.94 -12.22 6.26
C ALA A 94 -29.53 -13.36 5.29
N GLY A 95 -28.23 -13.55 5.07
CA GLY A 95 -27.69 -14.57 4.18
C GLY A 95 -27.84 -14.30 2.67
N VAL A 96 -28.36 -13.14 2.26
CA VAL A 96 -28.51 -12.77 0.83
C VAL A 96 -27.15 -12.70 0.13
N ARG A 97 -26.13 -12.20 0.85
CA ARG A 97 -24.76 -12.09 0.35
C ARG A 97 -23.77 -11.97 1.51
N PRO A 98 -22.48 -12.28 1.30
CA PRO A 98 -21.45 -11.99 2.29
C PRO A 98 -21.26 -10.49 2.53
N LEU A 99 -20.77 -10.16 3.72
CA LEU A 99 -20.17 -8.87 4.04
C LEU A 99 -18.93 -8.68 3.16
N ARG A 100 -18.78 -7.50 2.56
CA ARG A 100 -17.58 -7.16 1.78
C ARG A 100 -16.86 -6.02 2.47
N ILE A 101 -15.56 -6.20 2.65
CA ILE A 101 -14.66 -5.23 3.28
C ILE A 101 -13.54 -4.93 2.29
N LEU A 102 -13.18 -3.66 2.17
CA LEU A 102 -12.08 -3.19 1.33
C LEU A 102 -10.98 -2.66 2.25
N SER A 103 -9.76 -3.21 2.13
CA SER A 103 -8.54 -2.65 2.71
C SER A 103 -7.74 -1.96 1.61
N LEU A 104 -7.52 -0.66 1.75
CA LEU A 104 -6.86 0.19 0.75
C LEU A 104 -6.23 1.43 1.44
N PRO A 105 -4.91 1.68 1.29
CA PRO A 105 -3.89 0.77 0.76
C PRO A 105 -3.54 -0.36 1.74
N CYS A 106 -3.37 -1.60 1.26
CA CYS A 106 -3.14 -2.75 2.13
C CYS A 106 -1.66 -3.04 2.45
N SER A 107 -0.72 -2.36 1.78
CA SER A 107 0.73 -2.58 1.90
C SER A 107 1.06 -4.07 1.80
N THR A 108 1.90 -4.59 2.69
CA THR A 108 2.35 -5.99 2.72
C THR A 108 1.34 -6.98 3.30
N GLY A 109 0.10 -6.56 3.58
CA GLY A 109 -1.02 -7.45 3.88
C GLY A 109 -1.38 -7.62 5.35
N GLU A 110 -0.62 -7.04 6.28
CA GLU A 110 -0.88 -7.17 7.72
C GLU A 110 -2.29 -6.68 8.11
N GLU A 111 -2.78 -5.59 7.50
CA GLU A 111 -4.14 -5.08 7.76
C GLU A 111 -5.26 -6.03 7.27
N PRO A 112 -5.33 -6.46 5.99
CA PRO A 112 -6.39 -7.36 5.54
C PRO A 112 -6.36 -8.71 6.28
N TYR A 113 -5.19 -9.19 6.70
CA TYR A 113 -5.11 -10.36 7.56
C TYR A 113 -5.61 -10.08 8.99
N SER A 114 -5.29 -8.92 9.59
CA SER A 114 -5.83 -8.51 10.89
C SER A 114 -7.36 -8.39 10.86
N ILE A 115 -7.91 -7.86 9.76
CA ILE A 115 -9.36 -7.83 9.50
C ILE A 115 -9.93 -9.25 9.54
N ALA A 116 -9.36 -10.18 8.76
CA ALA A 116 -9.86 -11.55 8.70
C ALA A 116 -9.77 -12.25 10.07
N MET A 117 -8.64 -12.11 10.77
CA MET A 117 -8.45 -12.65 12.13
C MET A 117 -9.49 -12.10 13.11
N ALA A 118 -9.71 -10.78 13.11
CA ALA A 118 -10.69 -10.15 13.99
C ALA A 118 -12.13 -10.61 13.73
N LEU A 119 -12.49 -10.89 12.47
CA LEU A 119 -13.80 -11.44 12.13
C LEU A 119 -13.95 -12.88 12.61
N PHE A 120 -12.91 -13.70 12.49
CA PHE A 120 -12.90 -15.05 13.05
C PHE A 120 -13.03 -15.03 14.58
N ASP A 121 -12.29 -14.14 15.25
CA ASP A 121 -12.39 -13.96 16.71
C ASP A 121 -13.78 -13.48 17.15
N ALA A 122 -14.46 -12.69 16.31
CA ALA A 122 -15.85 -12.30 16.51
C ALA A 122 -16.87 -13.42 16.22
N GLY A 123 -16.43 -14.61 15.82
CA GLY A 123 -17.28 -15.77 15.53
C GLY A 123 -17.99 -15.69 14.17
N VAL A 124 -17.46 -14.91 13.23
CA VAL A 124 -17.98 -14.84 11.85
C VAL A 124 -17.43 -16.01 11.03
N ASP A 125 -18.32 -16.72 10.33
CA ASP A 125 -17.91 -17.82 9.43
C ASP A 125 -17.27 -17.29 8.14
N ALA A 126 -16.29 -18.01 7.60
CA ALA A 126 -15.54 -17.63 6.39
C ALA A 126 -16.43 -17.37 5.17
N ARG A 127 -17.62 -18.01 5.07
CA ARG A 127 -18.56 -17.82 3.96
C ARG A 127 -19.37 -16.53 4.08
N GLN A 128 -19.38 -15.92 5.27
CA GLN A 128 -20.17 -14.72 5.56
C GLN A 128 -19.43 -13.43 5.22
N PHE A 129 -18.15 -13.48 4.86
CA PHE A 129 -17.41 -12.28 4.50
C PHE A 129 -16.42 -12.51 3.34
N LYS A 130 -16.00 -11.39 2.74
CA LYS A 130 -14.89 -11.31 1.80
C LYS A 130 -14.11 -10.03 2.08
N VAL A 131 -12.77 -10.16 2.16
CA VAL A 131 -11.85 -9.02 2.22
C VAL A 131 -11.21 -8.87 0.85
N ASP A 132 -11.46 -7.74 0.20
CA ASP A 132 -10.72 -7.30 -0.98
C ASP A 132 -9.60 -6.36 -0.49
N ALA A 133 -8.36 -6.61 -0.89
CA ALA A 133 -7.19 -5.81 -0.50
C ALA A 133 -6.51 -5.25 -1.75
N ILE A 134 -6.21 -3.96 -1.74
CA ILE A 134 -5.66 -3.25 -2.91
C ILE A 134 -4.49 -2.37 -2.47
N ASP A 135 -3.44 -2.35 -3.28
CA ASP A 135 -2.31 -1.46 -3.13
C ASP A 135 -1.75 -1.11 -4.52
N ILE A 136 -1.07 0.03 -4.60
CA ILE A 136 -0.39 0.48 -5.81
C ILE A 136 0.97 -0.21 -6.01
N SER A 137 1.53 -0.81 -4.95
CA SER A 137 2.81 -1.52 -4.96
C SER A 137 2.60 -3.02 -5.29
N PRO A 138 2.94 -3.49 -6.51
CA PRO A 138 2.88 -4.92 -6.82
C PRO A 138 3.84 -5.74 -5.96
N VAL A 139 4.95 -5.14 -5.51
CA VAL A 139 5.89 -5.80 -4.59
C VAL A 139 5.24 -6.07 -3.24
N SER A 140 4.45 -5.12 -2.73
CA SER A 140 3.72 -5.27 -1.47
C SER A 140 2.57 -6.26 -1.61
N ILE A 141 1.83 -6.20 -2.72
CA ILE A 141 0.80 -7.21 -3.04
C ILE A 141 1.39 -8.62 -3.12
N ALA A 142 2.52 -8.82 -3.79
CA ALA A 142 3.17 -10.13 -3.87
C ALA A 142 3.56 -10.67 -2.48
N LYS A 143 3.99 -9.80 -1.56
CA LYS A 143 4.27 -10.19 -0.16
C LYS A 143 2.97 -10.53 0.58
N ALA A 144 1.92 -9.75 0.40
CA ALA A 144 0.61 -10.00 0.97
C ALA A 144 0.04 -11.34 0.50
N GLU A 145 0.12 -11.64 -0.80
CA GLU A 145 -0.31 -12.92 -1.38
C GLU A 145 0.50 -14.10 -0.85
N HIS A 146 1.80 -13.90 -0.57
CA HIS A 146 2.65 -14.95 -0.01
C HIS A 146 2.34 -15.25 1.46
N GLY A 147 1.94 -14.23 2.23
CA GLY A 147 1.45 -14.38 3.60
C GLY A 147 2.48 -14.88 4.61
N ILE A 148 3.78 -14.66 4.37
CA ILE A 148 4.86 -15.06 5.29
C ILE A 148 5.42 -13.83 5.99
N TYR A 149 5.25 -13.78 7.31
CA TYR A 149 5.61 -12.63 8.14
C TYR A 149 6.64 -12.98 9.21
N GLY A 150 7.53 -12.03 9.50
CA GLY A 150 8.54 -12.13 10.56
C GLY A 150 8.14 -11.36 11.81
N LYS A 151 9.03 -11.34 12.81
CA LYS A 151 8.78 -10.65 14.09
C LYS A 151 8.54 -9.15 13.96
N ASN A 152 9.07 -8.50 12.92
CA ASN A 152 8.94 -7.06 12.71
C ASN A 152 7.58 -6.65 12.14
N SER A 153 6.71 -7.61 11.82
CA SER A 153 5.34 -7.35 11.35
C SER A 153 4.32 -7.24 12.48
N PHE A 154 4.72 -7.35 13.75
CA PHE A 154 3.84 -7.34 14.93
C PHE A 154 4.11 -6.14 15.83
#